data_AF-A0A496QNT0-F1
#
_entry.id   AF-A0A496QNT0-F1
#
_cell.length_a   1.000
_cell.length_b   1.000
_cell.length_c   1.000
_cell.angle_alpha   90.00
_cell.angle_beta   90.00
_cell.angle_gamma   90.00
#
_symmetry.space_group_name_H-M   'P 1'
#
loop_
_entity.id
_entity.type
_entity.pdbx_description
1 polymer ?
#
loop_
_entity_poly.entity_id
_entity_poly.type
_entity_poly.pdbx_seq_one_letter_code
_entity_poly.pdbx_strand_id
1 'polypeptide(L)'
;MHLENGEIGETAENILKGRVIKQEEQFIYFKSGELTLICSHTEGTFRTAVIDSDKIILSDKPISSSARNRTRGVVMDIRACGNLKGAVEVKIDAGAELKVRITERSMDELRIKKGSILWLVFKASSVRLF
;
A
#
# COMPACT_ATOMS: atom_id res chain seq x y z
N MET A 1 12.00 -2.28 11.27
CA MET A 1 12.87 -3.42 11.56
C MET A 1 12.02 -4.47 12.25
N HIS A 2 11.68 -5.55 11.56
CA HIS A 2 11.00 -6.71 12.16
C HIS A 2 11.77 -7.95 11.70
N LEU A 3 12.23 -8.73 12.68
CA LEU A 3 13.00 -9.94 12.48
C LEU A 3 12.04 -11.11 12.69
N GLU A 4 11.85 -11.93 11.66
CA GLU A 4 11.42 -13.32 11.86
C GLU A 4 12.46 -14.22 11.16
N ASN A 5 13.06 -15.12 11.94
CA ASN A 5 13.99 -16.18 11.53
C ASN A 5 15.37 -15.78 10.98
N GLY A 6 15.81 -14.53 11.14
CA GLY A 6 17.21 -14.15 10.84
C GLY A 6 17.55 -13.97 9.35
N GLU A 7 16.55 -14.04 8.47
CA GLU A 7 16.70 -13.70 7.05
C GLU A 7 16.00 -12.37 6.76
N ILE A 8 16.71 -11.47 6.08
CA ILE A 8 16.15 -10.19 5.63
C ILE A 8 15.25 -10.50 4.43
N GLY A 9 13.96 -10.72 4.68
CA GLY A 9 12.97 -10.67 3.61
C GLY A 9 12.95 -9.25 3.03
N GLU A 10 13.40 -9.09 1.79
CA GLU A 10 13.41 -7.80 1.09
C GLU A 10 11.98 -7.23 1.10
N THR A 11 11.73 -6.15 1.84
CA THR A 11 10.42 -5.48 1.87
C THR A 11 10.22 -4.79 0.53
N ALA A 12 9.25 -5.26 -0.26
CA ALA A 12 8.94 -4.60 -1.51
C ALA A 12 8.32 -3.23 -1.20
N GLU A 13 8.96 -2.15 -1.63
CA GLU A 13 8.46 -0.80 -1.47
C GLU A 13 7.62 -0.38 -2.69
N ASN A 14 6.58 0.40 -2.43
CA ASN A 14 5.88 1.21 -3.41
C ASN A 14 6.50 2.59 -3.42
N ILE A 15 7.13 2.97 -4.54
CA ILE A 15 7.77 4.28 -4.72
C ILE A 15 6.94 5.07 -5.72
N LEU A 16 6.24 6.09 -5.22
CA LEU A 16 5.26 6.85 -5.97
C LEU A 16 5.74 8.28 -6.19
N LYS A 17 6.04 8.64 -7.44
CA LYS A 17 6.37 10.02 -7.81
C LYS A 17 5.11 10.87 -7.85
N GLY A 18 5.20 12.11 -7.39
CA GLY A 18 4.05 12.98 -7.30
C GLY A 18 4.37 14.35 -6.73
N ARG A 19 3.35 14.98 -6.15
CA ARG A 19 3.46 16.31 -5.54
C ARG A 19 2.49 16.46 -4.38
N VAL A 20 2.86 17.31 -3.43
CA VAL A 20 1.91 17.80 -2.42
C VAL A 20 0.87 18.69 -3.09
N ILE A 21 -0.41 18.44 -2.81
CA ILE A 21 -1.54 19.22 -3.33
C ILE A 21 -2.28 20.01 -2.24
N LYS A 22 -2.11 19.62 -0.97
CA LYS A 22 -2.70 20.32 0.19
C LYS A 22 -1.92 19.97 1.45
N GLN A 23 -1.79 20.94 2.35
CA GLN A 23 -1.23 20.75 3.69
C GLN A 23 -2.23 21.29 4.72
N GLU A 24 -2.45 20.54 5.79
CA GLU A 24 -3.28 20.87 6.94
C GLU A 24 -2.46 20.64 8.21
N GLU A 25 -2.94 21.13 9.36
CA GLU A 25 -2.23 21.06 10.65
C GLU A 25 -1.72 19.64 11.01
N GLN A 26 -2.50 18.60 10.66
CA GLN A 26 -2.17 17.22 11.01
C GLN A 26 -1.78 16.35 9.82
N PHE A 27 -2.03 16.79 8.58
CA PHE A 27 -1.90 15.93 7.40
C PHE A 27 -1.37 16.66 6.17
N ILE A 28 -0.70 15.88 5.32
CA ILE A 28 -0.34 16.26 3.95
C ILE A 28 -1.11 15.39 2.97
N TYR A 29 -1.64 16.01 1.93
CA TYR A 29 -2.26 15.31 0.80
C TYR A 29 -1.28 15.31 -0.37
N PHE A 30 -0.84 14.13 -0.77
CA PHE A 30 0.13 13.90 -1.84
C PHE A 30 -0.56 13.21 -3.02
N LYS A 31 -0.48 13.79 -4.22
CA LYS A 31 -1.07 13.22 -5.44
C LYS A 31 -0.01 12.52 -6.29
N SER A 32 -0.26 11.26 -6.64
CA SER A 32 0.53 10.46 -7.59
C SER A 32 -0.41 9.77 -8.58
N GLY A 33 -0.28 10.09 -9.87
CA GLY A 33 -1.31 9.71 -10.85
C GLY A 33 -2.68 10.24 -10.42
N GLU A 34 -3.69 9.37 -10.36
CA GLU A 34 -5.01 9.69 -9.81
C GLU A 34 -5.17 9.33 -8.32
N LEU A 35 -4.17 8.68 -7.72
CA LEU A 35 -4.17 8.35 -6.31
C LEU A 35 -3.81 9.58 -5.46
N THR A 36 -4.66 9.89 -4.48
CA THR A 36 -4.34 10.88 -3.43
C THR A 36 -4.08 10.15 -2.12
N LEU A 37 -2.89 10.39 -1.55
CA LEU A 37 -2.43 9.84 -0.29
C LEU A 37 -2.55 10.87 0.82
N ILE A 38 -3.06 10.45 1.96
CA ILE A 38 -3.02 11.19 3.22
C ILE A 38 -1.79 10.71 4.00
N CYS A 39 -0.93 11.64 4.36
CA CYS A 39 0.34 11.42 5.05
C CYS A 39 0.35 12.20 6.36
N SER A 40 1.12 11.77 7.36
CA SER A 40 1.35 12.60 8.56
C SER A 40 1.97 13.93 8.18
N HIS A 41 1.62 15.01 8.90
CA HIS A 41 2.25 16.31 8.69
C HIS A 41 3.77 16.25 8.88
N THR A 42 4.51 16.87 7.97
CA THR A 42 5.96 17.02 8.02
C THR A 42 6.38 18.22 7.19
N GLU A 43 7.39 18.96 7.61
CA GLU A 43 7.86 20.13 6.87
C GLU A 43 8.77 19.73 5.71
N GLY A 44 8.61 20.37 4.56
CA GLY A 44 9.49 20.18 3.42
C GLY A 44 8.78 20.24 2.07
N THR A 45 9.58 20.08 1.02
CA THR A 45 9.09 19.88 -0.34
C THR A 45 9.30 18.42 -0.73
N PHE A 46 8.22 17.71 -1.01
CA PHE A 46 8.25 16.28 -1.29
C PHE A 46 7.84 16.01 -2.73
N ARG A 47 8.54 15.06 -3.37
CA ARG A 47 8.27 14.61 -4.75
C ARG A 47 8.05 13.10 -4.83
N THR A 48 8.32 12.38 -3.75
CA THR A 48 8.18 10.93 -3.69
C THR A 48 7.46 10.53 -2.41
N ALA A 49 6.48 9.63 -2.55
CA ALA A 49 5.87 8.94 -1.44
C ALA A 49 6.31 7.47 -1.46
N VAL A 50 6.68 6.92 -0.32
CA VAL A 50 7.10 5.52 -0.15
C VAL A 50 6.18 4.82 0.83
N ILE A 51 5.68 3.64 0.43
CA ILE A 51 4.79 2.81 1.25
C ILE A 51 5.29 1.36 1.16
N ASP A 52 5.63 0.76 2.29
CA ASP A 52 6.01 -0.65 2.30
C ASP A 52 4.78 -1.52 1.96
N SER A 53 4.95 -2.50 1.06
CA SER A 53 3.86 -3.37 0.60
C SER A 53 3.13 -4.10 1.73
N ASP A 54 3.84 -4.45 2.80
CA ASP A 54 3.31 -5.11 4.01
C ASP A 54 2.47 -4.17 4.92
N LYS A 55 2.44 -2.87 4.63
CA LYS A 55 1.64 -1.89 5.40
C LYS A 55 0.25 -1.67 4.81
N ILE A 56 -0.05 -2.29 3.67
CA ILE A 56 -1.33 -2.16 2.97
C ILE A 56 -2.18 -3.39 3.28
N ILE A 57 -3.36 -3.16 3.87
CA ILE A 57 -4.35 -4.21 4.11
C ILE A 57 -5.29 -4.28 2.91
N LEU A 58 -5.58 -5.49 2.45
CA LEU A 58 -6.61 -5.75 1.44
C LEU A 58 -7.91 -6.20 2.10
N SER A 59 -9.04 -5.69 1.60
CA SER A 59 -10.37 -6.13 2.02
C SER A 59 -11.33 -6.17 0.85
N ASP A 60 -12.25 -7.13 0.87
CA ASP A 60 -13.38 -7.22 -0.06
C ASP A 60 -14.47 -6.19 0.26
N LYS A 61 -14.42 -5.56 1.45
CA LYS A 61 -15.43 -4.61 1.93
C LYS A 61 -14.77 -3.34 2.51
N PRO A 62 -15.52 -2.23 2.60
CA PRO A 62 -15.04 -1.06 3.33
C PRO A 62 -14.80 -1.40 4.81
N ILE A 63 -13.63 -1.02 5.34
CA ILE A 63 -13.30 -1.16 6.76
C ILE A 63 -13.46 0.18 7.48
N SER A 64 -14.17 0.17 8.61
CA SER A 64 -14.11 1.27 9.59
C SER A 64 -12.89 1.07 10.49
N SER A 65 -11.89 1.93 10.36
CA SER A 65 -10.65 1.86 11.16
C SER A 65 -10.01 3.23 11.29
N SER A 66 -8.92 3.30 12.07
CA SER A 66 -8.08 4.51 12.20
C SER A 66 -7.20 4.78 10.97
N ALA A 67 -7.20 3.88 9.97
CA ALA A 67 -6.50 4.10 8.71
C ALA A 67 -7.14 5.26 7.94
N ARG A 68 -6.31 6.19 7.45
CA ARG A 68 -6.76 7.37 6.72
C ARG A 68 -6.76 7.14 5.21
N ASN A 69 -5.87 6.30 4.70
CA ASN A 69 -5.86 5.92 3.29
C ASN A 69 -6.80 4.73 3.08
N ARG A 70 -7.85 4.96 2.28
CA ARG A 70 -8.82 3.95 1.85
C ARG A 70 -9.17 4.22 0.40
N THR A 71 -8.73 3.35 -0.49
CA THR A 71 -9.03 3.46 -1.92
C THR A 71 -9.45 2.11 -2.48
N ARG A 72 -10.19 2.12 -3.58
CA ARG A 72 -10.47 0.89 -4.34
C ARG A 72 -9.44 0.74 -5.45
N GLY A 73 -9.11 -0.51 -5.74
CA GLY A 73 -8.28 -0.83 -6.90
C GLY A 73 -8.66 -2.17 -7.51
N VAL A 74 -8.16 -2.38 -8.72
CA VAL A 74 -8.37 -3.61 -9.51
C VAL A 74 -7.09 -4.41 -9.53
N VAL A 75 -7.17 -5.68 -9.18
CA VAL A 75 -6.03 -6.59 -9.22
C VAL A 75 -5.59 -6.83 -10.66
N MET A 76 -4.35 -6.48 -10.96
CA MET A 76 -3.75 -6.58 -12.29
C MET A 76 -2.95 -7.86 -12.47
N ASP A 77 -2.23 -8.26 -11.41
CA ASP A 77 -1.34 -9.43 -11.42
C ASP A 77 -1.14 -9.97 -10.00
N ILE A 78 -0.80 -11.26 -9.89
CA ILE A 78 -0.50 -11.92 -8.62
C ILE A 78 0.73 -12.80 -8.85
N ARG A 79 1.74 -12.66 -8.00
CA ARG A 79 3.00 -13.41 -8.10
C ARG A 79 3.38 -14.00 -6.75
N ALA A 80 3.94 -15.20 -6.77
CA ALA A 80 4.55 -15.78 -5.58
C ALA A 80 5.78 -14.96 -5.16
N CYS A 81 5.94 -14.73 -3.86
CA CYS A 81 7.17 -14.15 -3.32
C CYS A 81 8.23 -15.27 -3.23
N GLY A 82 9.10 -15.39 -4.24
CA GLY A 82 10.06 -16.49 -4.32
C GLY A 82 11.00 -16.62 -3.12
N ASN A 83 11.23 -15.53 -2.38
CA ASN A 83 12.05 -15.48 -1.17
C ASN A 83 11.26 -15.59 0.14
N LEU A 84 9.92 -15.62 0.10
CA LEU A 84 9.09 -15.69 1.31
C LEU A 84 7.95 -16.70 1.11
N LYS A 85 8.17 -17.91 1.62
CA LYS A 85 7.21 -19.02 1.50
C LYS A 85 5.86 -18.64 2.12
N GLY A 86 4.77 -18.90 1.40
CA GLY A 86 3.41 -18.61 1.87
C GLY A 86 2.99 -17.15 1.70
N ALA A 87 3.77 -16.34 0.99
CA ALA A 87 3.43 -14.96 0.66
C ALA A 87 3.29 -14.76 -0.86
N VAL A 88 2.36 -13.89 -1.23
CA VAL A 88 2.15 -13.43 -2.60
C VAL A 88 2.22 -11.91 -2.66
N GLU A 89 2.71 -11.41 -3.78
CA GLU A 89 2.61 -10.00 -4.14
C GLU A 89 1.43 -9.82 -5.10
N VAL A 90 0.50 -8.96 -4.71
CA VAL A 90 -0.67 -8.58 -5.50
C VAL A 90 -0.40 -7.19 -6.06
N LYS A 91 -0.36 -7.08 -7.39
CA LYS A 91 -0.26 -5.81 -8.09
C LYS A 91 -1.66 -5.29 -8.37
N ILE A 92 -1.94 -4.06 -7.95
CA ILE A 92 -3.27 -3.45 -7.98
C ILE A 92 -3.18 -2.06 -8.60
N ASP A 93 -4.07 -1.75 -9.55
CA ASP A 93 -4.28 -0.40 -10.04
C ASP A 93 -5.32 0.31 -9.17
N ALA A 94 -4.90 1.34 -8.45
CA ALA A 94 -5.77 2.18 -7.62
C ALA A 94 -5.70 3.67 -8.03
N GLY A 95 -5.47 3.95 -9.31
CA GLY A 95 -5.11 5.28 -9.83
C GLY A 95 -3.59 5.53 -9.82
N ALA A 96 -2.86 4.67 -9.14
CA ALA A 96 -1.44 4.42 -9.27
C ALA A 96 -1.21 2.91 -9.03
N GLU A 97 -0.15 2.35 -9.63
CA GLU A 97 0.20 0.95 -9.41
C GLU A 97 0.75 0.75 -7.99
N LEU A 98 0.11 -0.13 -7.23
CA LEU A 98 0.52 -0.53 -5.89
C LEU A 98 0.74 -2.03 -5.84
N LYS A 99 1.85 -2.43 -5.21
CA LYS A 99 2.18 -3.80 -4.82
C LYS A 99 1.81 -3.97 -3.36
N VAL A 100 1.04 -5.01 -3.08
CA VAL A 100 0.60 -5.36 -1.73
C VAL A 100 1.01 -6.79 -1.45
N ARG A 101 1.75 -7.00 -0.36
CA ARG A 101 2.16 -8.34 0.04
C ARG A 101 1.15 -8.87 1.04
N ILE A 102 0.65 -10.07 0.79
CA ILE A 102 -0.27 -10.78 1.68
C ILE A 102 0.15 -12.25 1.78
N THR A 103 -0.45 -12.98 2.72
CA THR A 103 -0.27 -14.44 2.77
C THR A 103 -1.09 -15.12 1.67
N GLU A 104 -0.62 -16.27 1.18
CA GLU A 104 -1.38 -17.16 0.28
C GLU A 104 -2.75 -17.50 0.89
N ARG A 105 -2.78 -17.77 2.20
CA ARG A 105 -4.02 -18.02 2.93
C ARG A 105 -5.01 -16.86 2.82
N SER A 106 -4.55 -15.61 2.99
CA SER A 106 -5.41 -14.44 2.83
C SER A 106 -5.90 -14.26 1.38
N MET A 107 -5.07 -14.59 0.40
CA MET A 107 -5.46 -14.59 -1.02
C MET A 107 -6.61 -15.58 -1.27
N ASP A 108 -6.50 -16.79 -0.73
CA ASP A 108 -7.50 -17.85 -0.87
C ASP A 108 -8.80 -17.51 -0.13
N GLU A 109 -8.70 -17.06 1.13
CA GLU A 109 -9.85 -16.67 1.97
C GLU A 109 -10.64 -15.52 1.33
N LEU A 110 -9.95 -14.53 0.76
CA LEU A 110 -10.57 -13.39 0.06
C LEU A 110 -10.88 -13.69 -1.42
N ARG A 111 -10.54 -14.89 -1.91
CA ARG A 111 -10.72 -15.33 -3.31
C ARG A 111 -10.17 -14.31 -4.33
N ILE A 112 -8.98 -13.78 -4.03
CA ILE A 112 -8.34 -12.75 -4.83
C ILE A 112 -7.84 -13.36 -6.13
N LYS A 113 -8.22 -12.76 -7.25
CA LYS A 113 -7.77 -13.13 -8.60
C LYS A 113 -7.61 -11.87 -9.44
N LYS A 114 -6.97 -12.00 -10.61
CA LYS A 114 -6.92 -10.92 -11.60
C LYS A 114 -8.34 -10.42 -11.91
N GLY A 115 -8.52 -9.11 -11.89
CA GLY A 115 -9.82 -8.44 -12.05
C GLY A 115 -10.64 -8.29 -10.75
N SER A 116 -10.22 -8.88 -9.62
CA SER A 116 -10.87 -8.62 -8.32
C SER A 116 -10.78 -7.14 -7.98
N ILE A 117 -11.87 -6.58 -7.46
CA ILE A 117 -11.92 -5.22 -6.93
C ILE A 117 -11.79 -5.29 -5.42
N LEU A 118 -10.78 -4.64 -4.86
CA LEU A 118 -10.48 -4.67 -3.43
C LEU A 118 -10.32 -3.26 -2.89
N TRP A 119 -10.53 -3.12 -1.58
CA TRP A 119 -10.16 -1.95 -0.82
C TRP A 119 -8.72 -2.10 -0.33
N LEU A 120 -7.89 -1.09 -0.60
CA LEU A 120 -6.56 -0.92 -0.04
C LEU A 120 -6.67 0.04 1.13
N VAL A 121 -6.20 -0.40 2.30
CA VAL A 121 -6.37 0.32 3.57
C VAL A 121 -5.03 0.42 4.29
N PHE A 122 -4.56 1.64 4.58
CA PHE A 122 -3.31 1.86 5.32
C PHE A 122 -3.29 3.20 6.08
N LYS A 123 -2.44 3.29 7.11
CA LYS A 123 -2.34 4.48 7.96
C LYS A 123 -1.63 5.62 7.24
N ALA A 124 -1.96 6.86 7.61
CA ALA A 124 -1.22 8.03 7.14
C ALA A 124 0.26 7.99 7.54
N SER A 125 0.54 7.45 8.74
CA SER A 125 1.90 7.27 9.25
C SER A 125 2.70 6.17 8.56
N SER A 126 2.09 5.38 7.66
CA SER A 126 2.79 4.38 6.85
C SER A 126 3.30 4.95 5.52
N VAL A 127 2.98 6.21 5.21
CA VAL A 127 3.47 6.91 4.03
C VAL A 127 4.67 7.78 4.43
N ARG A 128 5.83 7.47 3.88
CA ARG A 128 7.04 8.28 4.04
C ARG A 128 7.16 9.24 2.86
N LEU A 129 7.46 10.51 3.11
CA LEU A 129 7.64 11.51 2.07
C LEU A 129 9.13 11.88 1.94
N PHE A 130 9.58 12.01 0.68
CA PHE A 130 10.95 12.39 0.29
C PHE A 130 10.92 13.43 -0.84
#